data_AF-A0A0Q9NGI2-F1
#
_entry.id   AF-A0A0Q9NGI2-F1
#
_cell.length_a   1.000
_cell.length_b   1.000
_cell.length_c   1.000
_cell.angle_alpha   90.00
_cell.angle_beta   90.00
_cell.angle_gamma   90.00
#
_symmetry.space_group_name_H-M   'P 1'
#
loop_
_entity.id
_entity.type
_entity.pdbx_description
1 polymer ?
#
loop_
_entity_poly.entity_id
_entity_poly.type
_entity_poly.pdbx_seq_one_letter_code
_entity_poly.pdbx_strand_id
1 'polypeptide(L)'
;MSGRHTGRTNGGLRLSALPKTLKLIFKLAPRQLNDEIAFAKAELKRKGVQFGVAAAFLAVALIFVVFLVIGLIVAAIMGLATIMPAWLAALLVCAAFLVIALIVGLIGYGRLKKAMPLLPEETIRGLKHDLGIAKEGSSFDPAVLDPASPQAKAAKAAKAAKDEAAAKAKAEKAAKKAAETPDLGPAPTEAELRRRLNQRREHLTGVRDDLGQELDVKTQAQALLAATGQRLAEGKEAADAGFRSRSAAAGSADRSGTAKGSAAASELGKRWKPLTALAASAAAFVFLLRRLLQG
;
A
#
# COMPACT_ATOMS: atom_id res chain seq x y z
N MET A 1 -4.67 -72.22 -23.61
CA MET A 1 -3.90 -72.12 -22.36
C MET A 1 -3.96 -70.67 -21.86
N SER A 2 -4.10 -70.56 -20.54
CA SER A 2 -4.34 -69.38 -19.72
C SER A 2 -3.30 -68.25 -19.86
N GLY A 3 -3.73 -66.99 -19.68
CA GLY A 3 -2.80 -65.88 -19.47
C GLY A 3 -3.46 -64.49 -19.33
N ARG A 4 -4.44 -64.32 -18.43
CA ARG A 4 -4.96 -63.00 -18.04
C ARG A 4 -3.89 -62.27 -17.21
N HIS A 5 -3.43 -61.11 -17.66
CA HIS A 5 -2.77 -60.12 -16.80
C HIS A 5 -3.59 -58.83 -16.76
N THR A 6 -4.52 -58.78 -15.82
CA THR A 6 -5.12 -57.56 -15.31
C THR A 6 -4.11 -56.88 -14.40
N GLY A 7 -3.42 -55.86 -14.92
CA GLY A 7 -2.60 -54.94 -14.12
C GLY A 7 -3.50 -54.07 -13.25
N ARG A 8 -3.89 -54.61 -12.09
CA ARG A 8 -4.59 -53.91 -11.00
C ARG A 8 -3.78 -52.68 -10.60
N THR A 9 -4.25 -51.48 -10.98
CA THR A 9 -3.78 -50.21 -10.42
C THR A 9 -4.21 -50.17 -8.96
N ASN A 10 -3.34 -50.62 -8.06
CA ASN A 10 -3.52 -50.47 -6.63
C ASN A 10 -3.49 -48.97 -6.29
N GLY A 11 -4.67 -48.36 -6.27
CA GLY A 11 -4.97 -47.04 -5.72
C GLY A 11 -4.90 -47.04 -4.20
N GLY A 12 -3.73 -47.37 -3.65
CA GLY A 12 -3.44 -47.07 -2.25
C GLY A 12 -3.00 -45.62 -2.17
N LEU A 13 -3.84 -44.77 -1.58
CA LEU A 13 -3.46 -43.42 -1.12
C LEU A 13 -2.17 -43.52 -0.30
N ARG A 14 -1.02 -43.29 -0.94
CA ARG A 14 0.28 -43.30 -0.27
C ARG A 14 0.38 -42.04 0.59
N LEU A 15 -0.16 -42.09 1.80
CA LEU A 15 -0.03 -41.07 2.85
C LEU A 15 1.44 -40.73 3.14
N SER A 16 2.38 -41.63 2.82
CA SER A 16 3.83 -41.40 2.92
C SER A 16 4.44 -40.56 1.77
N ALA A 17 3.70 -40.31 0.68
CA ALA A 17 4.13 -39.44 -0.42
C ALA A 17 3.64 -37.99 -0.26
N LEU A 18 2.63 -37.74 0.59
CA LEU A 18 2.08 -36.41 0.91
C LEU A 18 3.15 -35.36 1.28
N PRO A 19 4.14 -35.64 2.15
CA PRO A 19 5.16 -34.64 2.46
C PRO A 19 6.11 -34.36 1.28
N LYS A 20 6.30 -35.32 0.37
CA LYS A 20 7.10 -35.12 -0.85
C LYS A 20 6.33 -34.36 -1.92
N THR A 21 5.06 -34.65 -2.14
CA THR A 21 4.21 -33.92 -3.10
C THR A 21 3.97 -32.49 -2.65
N LEU A 22 3.73 -32.26 -1.35
CA LEU A 22 3.60 -30.92 -0.79
C LEU A 22 4.88 -30.10 -0.97
N LYS A 23 6.05 -30.73 -0.75
CA LYS A 23 7.36 -30.09 -0.95
C LYS A 23 7.64 -29.78 -2.43
N LEU A 24 7.16 -30.61 -3.35
CA LEU A 24 7.23 -30.34 -4.79
C LEU A 24 6.30 -29.18 -5.17
N ILE A 25 5.04 -29.18 -4.71
CA ILE A 25 4.10 -28.08 -4.96
C ILE A 25 4.68 -26.75 -4.46
N PHE A 26 5.22 -26.68 -3.24
CA PHE A 26 5.85 -25.45 -2.74
C PHE A 26 7.14 -25.06 -3.49
N LYS A 27 7.86 -26.01 -4.10
CA LYS A 27 9.06 -25.75 -4.90
C LYS A 27 8.73 -25.34 -6.35
N LEU A 28 7.62 -25.83 -6.91
CA LEU A 28 7.21 -25.63 -8.30
C LEU A 28 6.19 -24.51 -8.47
N ALA A 29 5.32 -24.25 -7.48
CA ALA A 29 4.30 -23.20 -7.54
C ALA A 29 4.85 -21.81 -7.88
N PRO A 30 5.99 -21.34 -7.31
CA PRO A 30 6.54 -20.03 -7.65
C PRO A 30 6.99 -19.94 -9.12
N ARG A 31 7.54 -21.04 -9.66
CA ARG A 31 7.96 -21.11 -11.07
C ARG A 31 6.76 -21.10 -12.01
N GLN A 32 5.74 -21.91 -11.70
CA GLN A 32 4.53 -21.97 -12.51
C GLN A 32 3.77 -20.64 -12.51
N LEU A 33 3.68 -19.97 -11.36
CA LEU A 33 3.11 -18.62 -11.29
C LEU A 33 3.93 -17.60 -12.10
N ASN A 34 5.26 -17.66 -12.02
CA ASN A 34 6.11 -16.77 -12.81
C ASN A 34 5.96 -17.01 -14.33
N ASP A 35 5.79 -18.27 -14.74
CA ASP A 35 5.58 -18.65 -16.14
C ASP A 35 4.21 -18.19 -16.65
N GLU A 36 3.14 -18.37 -15.86
CA GLU A 36 1.80 -17.85 -16.17
C GLU A 36 1.78 -16.32 -16.24
N ILE A 37 2.49 -15.64 -15.33
CA ILE A 37 2.66 -14.18 -15.38
C ILE A 37 3.46 -13.77 -16.63
N ALA A 38 4.51 -14.51 -16.99
CA ALA A 38 5.30 -14.23 -18.18
C ALA A 38 4.48 -14.44 -19.47
N PHE A 39 3.65 -15.49 -19.50
CA PHE A 39 2.71 -15.76 -20.59
C PHE A 39 1.65 -14.65 -20.70
N ALA A 40 1.01 -14.29 -19.59
CA ALA A 40 0.04 -13.20 -19.54
C ALA A 40 0.65 -11.86 -19.98
N LYS A 41 1.90 -11.56 -19.58
CA LYS A 41 2.65 -10.39 -20.04
C LYS A 41 2.93 -10.43 -21.54
N ALA A 42 3.33 -11.59 -22.08
CA ALA A 42 3.59 -11.74 -23.51
C ALA A 42 2.31 -11.56 -24.33
N GLU A 43 1.19 -12.11 -23.85
CA GLU A 43 -0.10 -11.97 -24.51
C GLU A 43 -0.66 -10.54 -24.40
N LEU A 44 -0.54 -9.90 -23.22
CA LEU A 44 -0.86 -8.48 -23.04
C LEU A 44 0.00 -7.59 -23.94
N LYS A 45 1.29 -7.90 -24.11
CA LYS A 45 2.16 -7.16 -25.03
C LYS A 45 1.71 -7.34 -26.48
N ARG A 46 1.40 -8.58 -26.90
CA ARG A 46 0.95 -8.86 -28.27
C ARG A 46 -0.39 -8.19 -28.58
N LYS A 47 -1.38 -8.35 -27.69
CA LYS A 47 -2.69 -7.67 -27.81
C LYS A 47 -2.53 -6.16 -27.70
N GLY A 48 -1.71 -5.69 -26.76
CA GLY A 48 -1.43 -4.27 -26.54
C GLY A 48 -0.80 -3.59 -27.75
N VAL A 49 0.13 -4.25 -28.46
CA VAL A 49 0.69 -3.73 -29.72
C VAL A 49 -0.39 -3.65 -30.81
N GLN A 50 -1.23 -4.67 -30.95
CA GLN A 50 -2.33 -4.64 -31.95
C GLN A 50 -3.34 -3.52 -31.66
N PHE A 51 -3.78 -3.39 -30.40
CA PHE A 51 -4.64 -2.28 -29.98
C PHE A 51 -3.94 -0.93 -30.12
N GLY A 52 -2.64 -0.86 -29.81
CA GLY A 52 -1.84 0.36 -29.94
C GLY A 52 -1.72 0.83 -31.39
N VAL A 53 -1.48 -0.08 -32.34
CA VAL A 53 -1.44 0.24 -33.77
C VAL A 53 -2.82 0.70 -34.26
N ALA A 54 -3.89 0.01 -33.89
CA ALA A 54 -5.25 0.42 -34.25
C ALA A 54 -5.61 1.80 -33.66
N ALA A 55 -5.25 2.06 -32.40
CA ALA A 55 -5.43 3.34 -31.75
C ALA A 55 -4.61 4.45 -32.43
N ALA A 56 -3.39 4.16 -32.88
CA ALA A 56 -2.56 5.11 -33.63
C ALA A 56 -3.20 5.49 -34.97
N PHE A 57 -3.69 4.51 -35.74
CA PHE A 57 -4.41 4.79 -36.99
C PHE A 57 -5.71 5.58 -36.75
N LEU A 58 -6.46 5.24 -35.69
CA LEU A 58 -7.65 6.02 -35.32
C LEU A 58 -7.31 7.46 -34.90
N ALA A 59 -6.21 7.67 -34.19
CA ALA A 59 -5.75 9.02 -33.84
C ALA A 59 -5.42 9.84 -35.10
N VAL A 60 -4.71 9.24 -36.06
CA VAL A 60 -4.41 9.88 -37.35
C VAL A 60 -5.71 10.17 -38.13
N ALA A 61 -6.62 9.20 -38.22
CA ALA A 61 -7.91 9.39 -38.88
C ALA A 61 -8.71 10.53 -38.25
N LEU A 62 -8.70 10.64 -36.91
CA LEU A 62 -9.40 11.70 -36.19
C LEU A 62 -8.82 13.09 -36.51
N ILE A 63 -7.49 13.21 -36.69
CA ILE A 63 -6.85 14.45 -37.14
C ILE A 63 -7.38 14.85 -38.53
N PHE A 64 -7.46 13.91 -39.48
CA PHE A 64 -8.01 14.19 -40.80
C PHE A 64 -9.49 14.56 -40.77
N VAL A 65 -10.29 13.93 -39.89
CA VAL A 65 -11.69 14.31 -39.68
C VAL A 65 -11.80 15.73 -39.14
N VAL A 66 -10.93 16.14 -38.21
CA VAL A 66 -10.89 17.52 -37.71
C VAL A 66 -10.60 18.50 -38.84
N PHE A 67 -9.59 18.24 -39.68
CA PHE A 67 -9.29 19.09 -40.84
C PHE A 67 -10.44 19.14 -41.84
N LEU A 68 -11.09 18.00 -42.10
CA LEU A 68 -12.28 17.95 -42.96
C LEU A 68 -13.41 18.84 -42.42
N VAL A 69 -13.70 18.76 -41.12
CA VAL A 69 -14.73 19.59 -40.47
C VAL A 69 -14.39 21.07 -40.58
N ILE A 70 -13.12 21.46 -40.33
CA ILE A 70 -12.68 22.85 -40.51
C ILE A 70 -12.88 23.30 -41.96
N GLY A 71 -12.47 22.48 -42.93
CA GLY A 71 -12.66 22.76 -44.36
C GLY A 71 -14.14 22.92 -44.73
N LEU A 72 -15.02 22.07 -44.22
CA LEU A 72 -16.46 22.17 -44.42
C LEU A 72 -17.07 23.42 -43.78
N ILE A 73 -16.60 23.83 -42.60
CA ILE A 73 -17.02 25.10 -41.97
C ILE A 73 -16.62 26.28 -42.86
N VAL A 74 -15.38 26.33 -43.32
CA VAL A 74 -14.90 27.40 -44.21
C VAL A 74 -15.70 27.41 -45.51
N ALA A 75 -15.92 26.25 -46.13
CA ALA A 75 -16.72 26.12 -47.34
C ALA A 75 -18.17 26.58 -47.13
N ALA A 76 -18.79 26.24 -46.00
CA ALA A 76 -20.13 26.70 -45.65
C ALA A 76 -20.18 28.22 -45.46
N ILE A 77 -19.20 28.82 -44.78
CA ILE A 77 -19.12 30.27 -44.62
C ILE A 77 -18.94 30.96 -45.96
N MET A 78 -18.02 30.49 -46.80
CA MET A 78 -17.77 31.08 -48.13
C MET A 78 -18.97 30.91 -49.06
N GLY A 79 -19.65 29.76 -49.03
CA GLY A 79 -20.87 29.53 -49.80
C GLY A 79 -22.02 30.43 -49.36
N LEU A 80 -22.18 30.67 -48.06
CA LEU A 80 -23.21 31.58 -47.57
C LEU A 80 -22.82 33.05 -47.79
N ALA A 81 -21.53 33.37 -47.80
CA ALA A 81 -21.01 34.71 -48.08
C ALA A 81 -21.26 35.18 -49.52
N THR A 82 -21.69 34.31 -50.45
CA THR A 82 -22.08 34.73 -51.80
C THR A 82 -23.43 35.46 -51.84
N ILE A 83 -24.26 35.31 -50.80
CA ILE A 83 -25.60 35.92 -50.72
C ILE A 83 -25.77 36.89 -49.54
N MET A 84 -24.78 37.00 -48.64
CA MET A 84 -24.79 37.91 -47.49
C MET A 84 -23.35 38.28 -47.06
N PRO A 85 -23.14 39.32 -46.23
CA PRO A 85 -21.80 39.68 -45.75
C PRO A 85 -21.10 38.54 -45.00
N ALA A 86 -19.80 38.36 -45.23
CA ALA A 86 -19.02 37.25 -44.68
C ALA A 86 -19.05 37.16 -43.14
N TRP A 87 -19.12 38.30 -42.44
CA TRP A 87 -19.23 38.33 -40.98
C TRP A 87 -20.55 37.72 -40.48
N LEU A 88 -21.66 37.96 -41.19
CA LEU A 88 -22.97 37.43 -40.84
C LEU A 88 -23.05 35.94 -41.16
N ALA A 89 -22.49 35.53 -42.30
CA ALA A 89 -22.36 34.12 -42.68
C ALA A 89 -21.62 33.31 -41.62
N ALA A 90 -20.48 33.82 -41.14
CA ALA A 90 -19.71 33.18 -40.07
C ALA A 90 -20.52 33.03 -38.78
N LEU A 91 -21.27 34.07 -38.37
CA LEU A 91 -22.11 34.01 -37.18
C LEU A 91 -23.24 32.98 -37.31
N LEU A 92 -23.89 32.87 -38.48
CA LEU A 92 -24.95 31.89 -38.70
C LEU A 92 -24.43 30.45 -38.67
N VAL A 93 -23.28 30.19 -39.30
CA VAL A 93 -22.66 28.86 -39.25
C VAL A 93 -22.29 28.51 -37.80
N CYS A 94 -21.67 29.43 -37.07
CA CYS A 94 -21.37 29.23 -35.65
C CYS A 94 -22.63 28.95 -34.81
N ALA A 95 -23.73 29.69 -35.05
CA ALA A 95 -25.00 29.47 -34.36
C ALA A 95 -25.57 28.07 -34.66
N ALA A 96 -25.52 27.61 -35.92
CA ALA A 96 -25.96 26.27 -36.29
C ALA A 96 -25.14 25.18 -35.57
N PHE A 97 -23.81 25.33 -35.52
CA PHE A 97 -22.94 24.40 -34.79
C PHE A 97 -23.19 24.41 -33.28
N LEU A 98 -23.50 25.58 -32.70
CA LEU A 98 -23.81 25.70 -31.28
C LEU A 98 -25.12 24.97 -30.93
N VAL A 99 -26.14 25.04 -31.80
CA VAL A 99 -27.39 24.27 -31.63
C VAL A 99 -27.12 22.76 -31.71
N ILE A 100 -26.34 22.31 -32.69
CA ILE A 100 -25.95 20.90 -32.81
C ILE A 100 -25.19 20.44 -31.57
N ALA A 101 -24.20 21.22 -31.13
CA ALA A 101 -23.39 20.93 -29.95
C ALA A 101 -24.25 20.85 -28.69
N LEU A 102 -25.25 21.71 -28.55
CA LEU A 102 -26.19 21.69 -27.42
C LEU A 102 -27.06 20.42 -27.46
N ILE A 103 -27.61 20.04 -28.62
CA ILE A 103 -28.41 18.81 -28.76
C ILE A 103 -27.58 17.56 -28.43
N VAL A 104 -26.41 17.44 -29.04
CA VAL A 104 -25.49 16.30 -28.80
C VAL A 104 -25.01 16.29 -27.36
N GLY A 105 -24.69 17.46 -26.79
CA GLY A 105 -24.28 17.63 -25.40
C GLY A 105 -25.38 17.21 -24.43
N LEU A 106 -26.64 17.58 -24.67
CA LEU A 106 -27.77 17.17 -23.85
C LEU A 106 -28.05 15.66 -23.95
N ILE A 107 -27.97 15.07 -25.14
CA ILE A 107 -28.10 13.61 -25.32
C ILE A 107 -26.97 12.88 -24.61
N GLY A 108 -25.73 13.35 -24.79
CA GLY A 108 -24.53 12.80 -24.16
C GLY A 108 -24.61 12.89 -22.64
N TYR A 109 -25.02 14.04 -22.11
CA TYR A 109 -25.26 14.24 -20.69
C TYR A 109 -26.35 13.31 -20.15
N GLY A 110 -27.47 13.17 -20.87
CA GLY A 110 -28.55 12.26 -20.49
C GLY A 110 -28.10 10.80 -20.47
N ARG A 111 -27.28 10.38 -21.44
CA ARG A 111 -26.69 9.04 -21.50
C ARG A 111 -25.67 8.82 -20.39
N LEU A 112 -24.79 9.79 -20.13
CA LEU A 112 -23.79 9.73 -19.07
C LEU A 112 -24.45 9.66 -17.69
N LYS A 113 -25.52 10.44 -17.48
CA LYS A 113 -26.30 10.42 -16.23
C LYS A 113 -26.98 9.06 -16.02
N LYS A 114 -27.46 8.40 -17.08
CA LYS A 114 -28.02 7.04 -17.02
C LYS A 114 -26.96 5.96 -16.83
N ALA A 115 -25.75 6.20 -17.33
CA ALA A 115 -24.60 5.31 -17.15
C ALA A 115 -23.92 5.48 -15.79
N MET A 116 -24.32 6.48 -14.98
CA MET A 116 -23.88 6.61 -13.60
C MET A 116 -24.82 5.85 -12.65
N PRO A 117 -24.28 5.06 -11.71
CA PRO A 117 -22.85 4.94 -11.40
C PRO A 117 -22.12 3.95 -12.34
N LEU A 118 -20.99 4.39 -12.92
CA LEU A 118 -20.12 3.60 -13.81
C LEU A 118 -19.53 2.35 -13.12
N LEU A 119 -19.67 2.29 -11.79
CA LEU A 119 -19.29 1.19 -10.94
C LEU A 119 -20.56 0.70 -10.23
N PRO A 120 -20.87 -0.61 -10.25
CA PRO A 120 -21.99 -1.17 -9.51
C PRO A 120 -21.91 -0.75 -8.04
N GLU A 121 -23.04 -0.38 -7.43
CA GLU A 121 -23.08 0.07 -6.03
C GLU A 121 -22.47 -0.97 -5.08
N GLU A 122 -22.65 -2.26 -5.40
CA GLU A 122 -22.06 -3.38 -4.67
C GLU A 122 -20.53 -3.42 -4.76
N THR A 123 -19.94 -3.06 -5.91
CA THR A 123 -18.48 -2.98 -6.06
C THR A 123 -17.90 -1.84 -5.23
N ILE A 124 -18.58 -0.69 -5.21
CA ILE A 124 -18.18 0.44 -4.36
C ILE A 124 -18.34 0.08 -2.87
N ARG A 125 -19.42 -0.63 -2.51
CA ARG A 125 -19.67 -1.09 -1.14
C ARG A 125 -18.60 -2.08 -0.69
N GLY A 126 -18.26 -3.07 -1.53
CA GLY A 126 -17.18 -4.04 -1.29
C GLY A 126 -15.84 -3.36 -1.09
N LEU A 127 -15.45 -2.45 -1.99
CA LEU A 127 -14.22 -1.66 -1.84
C LEU A 127 -14.18 -0.86 -0.54
N LYS A 128 -15.29 -0.23 -0.14
CA LYS A 128 -15.36 0.50 1.13
C LYS A 128 -15.32 -0.41 2.35
N HIS A 129 -15.90 -1.61 2.24
CA HIS A 129 -15.85 -2.63 3.28
C HIS A 129 -14.41 -3.12 3.47
N ASP A 130 -13.74 -3.50 2.38
CA ASP A 130 -12.35 -3.97 2.41
C ASP A 130 -11.40 -2.89 2.95
N LEU A 131 -11.60 -1.64 2.55
CA LEU A 131 -10.81 -0.51 3.06
C LEU A 131 -11.09 -0.22 4.54
N GLY A 132 -12.34 -0.38 4.97
CA GLY A 132 -12.77 -0.25 6.35
C GLY A 132 -12.11 -1.30 7.25
N ILE A 133 -12.15 -2.56 6.83
CA ILE A 133 -11.48 -3.67 7.52
C ILE A 133 -9.96 -3.48 7.52
N ALA A 134 -9.35 -3.01 6.42
CA ALA A 134 -7.91 -2.75 6.36
C ALA A 134 -7.47 -1.63 7.32
N LYS A 135 -8.34 -0.67 7.61
CA LYS A 135 -8.04 0.49 8.47
C LYS A 135 -8.40 0.25 9.94
N GLU A 136 -9.55 -0.37 10.20
CA GLU A 136 -10.18 -0.45 11.52
C GLU A 136 -10.23 -1.90 12.06
N GLY A 137 -9.81 -2.88 11.24
CA GLY A 137 -9.75 -4.29 11.63
C GLY A 137 -11.12 -4.85 12.01
N SER A 138 -11.16 -5.71 13.03
CA SER A 138 -12.39 -6.33 13.54
C SER A 138 -13.35 -5.36 14.24
N SER A 139 -12.94 -4.10 14.44
CA SER A 139 -13.81 -3.05 15.00
C SER A 139 -14.60 -2.31 13.93
N PHE A 140 -14.34 -2.58 12.64
CA PHE A 140 -15.10 -2.00 11.55
C PHE A 140 -16.54 -2.51 11.55
N ASP A 141 -17.49 -1.59 11.64
CA ASP A 141 -18.91 -1.91 11.54
C ASP A 141 -19.40 -1.78 10.09
N PRO A 142 -19.74 -2.90 9.41
CA PRO A 142 -20.24 -2.85 8.03
C PRO A 142 -21.59 -2.14 7.90
N ALA A 143 -22.36 -1.98 8.98
CA ALA A 143 -23.65 -1.28 8.96
C ALA A 143 -23.52 0.21 8.62
N VAL A 144 -22.33 0.81 8.79
CA VAL A 144 -22.04 2.21 8.40
C VAL A 144 -22.08 2.41 6.88
N LEU A 145 -21.91 1.34 6.10
CA LEU A 145 -21.93 1.39 4.63
C LEU A 145 -23.33 1.34 4.03
N ASP A 146 -24.34 0.93 4.81
CA ASP A 146 -25.73 0.90 4.35
C ASP A 146 -26.36 2.30 4.44
N PRO A 147 -26.77 2.93 3.32
CA PRO A 147 -27.35 4.27 3.33
C PRO A 147 -28.67 4.39 4.13
N ALA A 148 -29.36 3.28 4.42
CA ALA A 148 -30.59 3.27 5.19
C ALA A 148 -30.36 3.15 6.70
N SER A 149 -29.14 2.79 7.15
CA SER A 149 -28.86 2.56 8.56
C SER A 149 -28.88 3.86 9.38
N PRO A 150 -29.33 3.81 10.64
CA PRO A 150 -29.29 4.97 11.54
C PRO A 150 -27.85 5.48 11.75
N GLN A 151 -26.85 4.59 11.68
CA GLN A 151 -25.43 4.93 11.79
C GLN A 151 -24.93 5.71 10.57
N ALA A 152 -25.34 5.36 9.34
CA ALA A 152 -24.98 6.11 8.14
C ALA A 152 -25.66 7.50 8.11
N LYS A 153 -26.89 7.61 8.62
CA LYS A 153 -27.58 8.90 8.80
C LYS A 153 -26.90 9.76 9.86
N ALA A 154 -26.51 9.15 10.99
CA ALA A 154 -25.74 9.84 12.03
C ALA A 154 -24.35 10.27 11.55
N ALA A 155 -23.65 9.43 10.77
CA ALA A 155 -22.36 9.76 10.19
C ALA A 155 -22.46 10.87 9.12
N LYS A 156 -23.49 10.85 8.28
CA LYS A 156 -23.79 11.94 7.32
C LYS A 156 -24.17 13.23 8.04
N ALA A 157 -25.00 13.18 9.09
CA ALA A 157 -25.38 14.33 9.90
C ALA A 157 -24.18 14.90 10.67
N ALA A 158 -23.32 14.04 11.24
CA ALA A 158 -22.09 14.45 11.92
C ALA A 158 -21.08 15.06 10.94
N LYS A 159 -20.95 14.50 9.73
CA LYS A 159 -20.11 15.07 8.68
C LYS A 159 -20.66 16.41 8.18
N ALA A 160 -21.96 16.52 7.94
CA ALA A 160 -22.62 17.77 7.55
C ALA A 160 -22.49 18.85 8.64
N ALA A 161 -22.68 18.49 9.91
CA ALA A 161 -22.48 19.39 11.05
C ALA A 161 -21.01 19.79 11.20
N LYS A 162 -20.06 18.89 10.94
CA LYS A 162 -18.62 19.19 10.97
C LYS A 162 -18.20 20.06 9.79
N ASP A 163 -18.77 19.84 8.61
CA ASP A 163 -18.53 20.65 7.41
C ASP A 163 -19.15 22.05 7.57
N GLU A 164 -20.34 22.17 8.17
CA GLU A 164 -20.95 23.46 8.56
C GLU A 164 -20.15 24.16 9.66
N ALA A 165 -19.71 23.44 10.70
CA ALA A 165 -18.89 24.03 11.76
C ALA A 165 -17.52 24.47 11.22
N ALA A 166 -16.93 23.71 10.30
CA ALA A 166 -15.71 24.08 9.61
C ALA A 166 -15.93 25.27 8.65
N ALA A 167 -17.08 25.36 7.98
CA ALA A 167 -17.45 26.49 7.14
C ALA A 167 -17.69 27.75 7.97
N LYS A 168 -18.42 27.65 9.10
CA LYS A 168 -18.65 28.74 10.06
C LYS A 168 -17.35 29.17 10.72
N ALA A 169 -16.48 28.25 11.12
CA ALA A 169 -15.16 28.58 11.66
C ALA A 169 -14.21 29.19 10.60
N LYS A 170 -14.30 28.77 9.33
CA LYS A 170 -13.57 29.41 8.23
C LYS A 170 -14.13 30.79 7.90
N ALA A 171 -15.45 30.96 7.92
CA ALA A 171 -16.11 32.25 7.71
C ALA A 171 -15.83 33.22 8.86
N GLU A 172 -15.81 32.74 10.11
CA GLU A 172 -15.44 33.54 11.28
C GLU A 172 -13.94 33.88 11.27
N LYS A 173 -13.06 32.95 10.88
CA LYS A 173 -11.63 33.25 10.67
C LYS A 173 -11.41 34.20 9.49
N ALA A 174 -12.21 34.12 8.43
CA ALA A 174 -12.16 35.03 7.29
C ALA A 174 -12.71 36.42 7.66
N ALA A 175 -13.77 36.50 8.46
CA ALA A 175 -14.32 37.74 8.98
C ALA A 175 -13.37 38.41 10.00
N LYS A 176 -12.73 37.62 10.88
CA LYS A 176 -11.66 38.12 11.77
C LYS A 176 -10.43 38.57 10.98
N LYS A 177 -10.01 37.85 9.92
CA LYS A 177 -8.95 38.28 8.98
C LYS A 177 -9.35 39.45 8.06
N ALA A 178 -10.63 39.78 7.95
CA ALA A 178 -11.10 40.94 7.18
C ALA A 178 -11.30 42.17 8.09
N ALA A 179 -11.56 41.96 9.40
CA ALA A 179 -11.66 43.00 10.40
C ALA A 179 -10.29 43.41 10.98
N GLU A 180 -9.37 42.45 11.16
CA GLU A 180 -7.94 42.71 11.17
C GLU A 180 -7.47 42.66 9.71
N THR A 181 -7.50 43.78 9.00
CA THR A 181 -6.37 44.08 8.13
C THR A 181 -5.24 44.45 9.06
N PRO A 182 -4.32 43.53 9.43
CA PRO A 182 -3.03 44.01 9.87
C PRO A 182 -2.51 44.87 8.73
N ASP A 183 -2.05 46.07 9.07
CA ASP A 183 -1.12 46.81 8.24
C ASP A 183 0.14 45.94 8.09
N LEU A 184 0.02 44.93 7.21
CA LEU A 184 1.13 44.22 6.63
C LEU A 184 1.74 45.27 5.74
N GLY A 185 2.67 46.03 6.34
CA GLY A 185 3.50 47.00 5.64
C GLY A 185 4.08 46.43 4.34
N PRO A 186 4.78 47.25 3.56
CA PRO A 186 5.09 46.97 2.16
C PRO A 186 5.56 45.53 1.94
N ALA A 187 5.01 44.89 0.89
CA ALA A 187 5.26 43.49 0.57
C ALA A 187 6.75 43.13 0.73
N PRO A 188 7.09 41.98 1.33
CA PRO A 188 8.47 41.63 1.65
C PRO A 188 9.38 41.84 0.44
N THR A 189 10.35 42.74 0.58
CA THR A 189 11.24 43.11 -0.52
C THR A 189 12.00 41.88 -1.02
N GLU A 190 12.36 41.88 -2.31
CA GLU A 190 13.05 40.73 -2.93
C GLU A 190 14.32 40.33 -2.17
N ALA A 191 15.03 41.31 -1.60
CA ALA A 191 16.20 41.08 -0.75
C ALA A 191 15.86 40.24 0.51
N GLU A 192 14.69 40.46 1.10
CA GLU A 192 14.25 39.74 2.29
C GLU A 192 13.75 38.34 1.95
N LEU A 193 13.09 38.17 0.81
CA LEU A 193 12.74 36.86 0.27
C LEU A 193 13.99 36.00 -0.01
N ARG A 194 15.04 36.61 -0.59
CA ARG A 194 16.32 35.94 -0.82
C ARG A 194 17.00 35.53 0.49
N ARG A 195 16.97 36.39 1.52
CA ARG A 195 17.49 36.05 2.87
C ARG A 195 16.76 34.85 3.48
N ARG A 196 15.42 34.85 3.45
CA ARG A 196 14.60 33.73 3.97
C ARG A 196 14.84 32.43 3.20
N LEU A 197 15.02 32.52 1.88
CA LEU A 197 15.36 31.37 1.04
C LEU A 197 16.73 30.79 1.39
N ASN A 198 17.73 31.63 1.64
CA ASN A 198 19.06 31.16 2.05
C ASN A 198 19.03 30.51 3.43
N GLN A 199 18.34 31.12 4.41
CA GLN A 199 18.16 30.54 5.75
C GLN A 199 17.47 29.16 5.70
N ARG A 200 16.48 28.97 4.81
CA ARG A 200 15.84 27.67 4.62
C ARG A 200 16.77 26.63 4.02
N ARG A 201 17.65 27.02 3.09
CA ARG A 201 18.62 26.08 2.49
C ARG A 201 19.66 25.64 3.49
N GLU A 202 20.15 26.56 4.33
CA GLU A 202 21.07 26.24 5.42
C GLU A 202 20.41 25.29 6.43
N HIS A 203 19.17 25.57 6.83
CA HIS A 203 18.42 24.70 7.72
C HIS A 203 18.18 23.30 7.13
N LEU A 204 17.80 23.20 5.85
CA LEU A 204 17.62 21.92 5.18
C LEU A 204 18.93 21.15 5.01
N THR A 205 20.06 21.85 4.89
CA THR A 205 21.38 21.22 4.83
C THR A 205 21.75 20.62 6.18
N GLY A 206 21.53 21.35 7.28
CA GLY A 206 21.71 20.81 8.63
C GLY A 206 20.84 19.58 8.91
N VAL A 207 19.54 19.64 8.54
CA VAL A 207 18.64 18.49 8.66
C VAL A 207 19.14 17.29 7.84
N ARG A 208 19.65 17.50 6.63
CA ARG A 208 20.21 16.42 5.80
C ARG A 208 21.44 15.79 6.47
N ASP A 209 22.32 16.62 7.03
CA ASP A 209 23.57 16.16 7.62
C ASP A 209 23.31 15.40 8.94
N ASP A 210 22.36 15.86 9.75
CA ASP A 210 21.86 15.16 10.95
C ASP A 210 21.24 13.80 10.58
N LEU A 211 20.37 13.74 9.56
CA LEU A 211 19.82 12.47 9.09
C LEU A 211 20.91 11.52 8.57
N GLY A 212 21.96 12.04 7.94
CA GLY A 212 23.10 11.24 7.49
C GLY A 212 23.87 10.62 8.66
N GLN A 213 23.97 11.32 9.78
CA GLN A 213 24.63 10.86 10.99
C GLN A 213 23.77 9.87 11.78
N GLU A 214 22.45 10.08 11.83
CA GLU A 214 21.51 9.19 12.52
C GLU A 214 21.24 7.87 11.76
N LEU A 215 21.39 7.88 10.42
CA LEU A 215 21.17 6.73 9.55
C LEU A 215 22.45 5.93 9.23
N ASP A 216 23.55 6.11 9.97
CA ASP A 216 24.69 5.20 9.84
C ASP A 216 24.38 3.84 10.49
N VAL A 217 23.54 3.07 9.77
CA VAL A 217 23.11 1.72 10.11
C VAL A 217 24.32 0.79 10.27
N LYS A 218 25.47 1.12 9.65
CA LYS A 218 26.68 0.30 9.72
C LYS A 218 27.37 0.39 11.08
N THR A 219 27.55 1.60 11.63
CA THR A 219 28.10 1.76 12.98
C THR A 219 27.11 1.29 14.05
N GLN A 220 25.82 1.56 13.89
CA GLN A 220 24.80 1.04 14.81
C GLN A 220 24.74 -0.50 14.79
N ALA A 221 24.82 -1.13 13.61
CA ALA A 221 24.87 -2.59 13.49
C ALA A 221 26.15 -3.19 14.09
N GLN A 222 27.30 -2.53 13.92
CA GLN A 222 28.56 -2.96 14.52
C GLN A 222 28.54 -2.84 16.05
N ALA A 223 27.98 -1.74 16.59
CA ALA A 223 27.81 -1.56 18.02
C ALA A 223 26.86 -2.60 18.62
N LEU A 224 25.77 -2.91 17.92
CA LEU A 224 24.80 -3.93 18.34
C LEU A 224 25.41 -5.33 18.28
N LEU A 225 26.18 -5.65 17.23
CA LEU A 225 26.94 -6.90 17.13
C LEU A 225 27.97 -7.04 18.25
N ALA A 226 28.71 -5.97 18.58
CA ALA A 226 29.69 -5.97 19.66
C ALA A 226 29.03 -6.17 21.04
N ALA A 227 27.93 -5.46 21.30
CA ALA A 227 27.15 -5.62 22.53
C ALA A 227 26.56 -7.04 22.67
N THR A 228 26.12 -7.62 21.55
CA THR A 228 25.60 -9.00 21.52
C THR A 228 26.71 -10.02 21.77
N GLY A 229 27.92 -9.78 21.21
CA GLY A 229 29.10 -10.62 21.43
C GLY A 229 29.54 -10.64 22.89
N GLN A 230 29.58 -9.49 23.57
CA GLN A 230 29.90 -9.39 24.99
C GLN A 230 28.89 -10.14 25.87
N ARG A 231 27.58 -9.95 25.62
CA ARG A 231 26.52 -10.68 26.34
C ARG A 231 26.62 -12.20 26.17
N LEU A 232 27.03 -12.65 24.99
CA LEU A 232 27.23 -14.07 24.71
C LEU A 232 28.46 -14.63 25.42
N ALA A 233 29.53 -13.85 25.51
CA ALA A 233 30.74 -14.22 26.26
C ALA A 233 30.47 -14.28 27.77
N GLU A 234 29.81 -13.26 28.34
CA GLU A 234 29.34 -13.26 29.73
C GLU A 234 28.43 -14.46 30.03
N GLY A 235 27.52 -14.79 29.12
CA GLY A 235 26.63 -15.95 29.24
C GLY A 235 27.37 -17.29 29.18
N LYS A 236 28.42 -17.40 28.34
CA LYS A 236 29.28 -18.58 28.30
C LYS A 236 30.11 -18.73 29.56
N GLU A 237 30.71 -17.65 30.06
CA GLU A 237 31.50 -17.70 31.29
C GLU A 237 30.62 -18.02 32.51
N ALA A 238 29.40 -17.47 32.58
CA ALA A 238 28.43 -17.80 33.62
C ALA A 238 27.97 -19.27 33.52
N ALA A 239 27.79 -19.80 32.30
CA ALA A 239 27.45 -21.20 32.08
C ALA A 239 28.61 -22.15 32.45
N ASP A 240 29.85 -21.79 32.10
CA ASP A 240 31.05 -22.56 32.41
C ASP A 240 31.41 -22.48 33.90
N ALA A 241 31.14 -21.37 34.58
CA ALA A 241 31.23 -21.26 36.03
C ALA A 241 30.13 -22.07 36.74
N GLY A 242 28.92 -22.10 36.17
CA GLY A 242 27.82 -22.95 36.63
C GLY A 242 28.10 -24.45 36.44
N PHE A 243 28.78 -24.82 35.35
CA PHE A 243 29.19 -26.21 35.09
C PHE A 243 30.34 -26.64 36.01
N ARG A 244 31.35 -25.77 36.20
CA ARG A 244 32.47 -26.03 37.13
C ARG A 244 32.04 -26.10 38.60
N SER A 245 31.10 -25.27 39.04
CA SER A 245 30.53 -25.35 40.40
C SER A 245 29.67 -26.59 40.59
N ARG A 246 28.94 -27.04 39.56
CA ARG A 246 28.18 -28.30 39.58
C ARG A 246 29.07 -29.54 39.52
N SER A 247 30.19 -29.51 38.78
CA SER A 247 31.17 -30.60 38.76
C SER A 247 32.00 -30.66 40.05
N ALA A 248 32.30 -29.51 40.66
CA ALA A 248 32.94 -29.45 41.98
C ALA A 248 32.00 -29.96 43.09
N ALA A 249 30.69 -29.66 43.01
CA ALA A 249 29.68 -30.21 43.92
C ALA A 249 29.41 -31.72 43.70
N ALA A 250 29.61 -32.23 42.48
CA ALA A 250 29.55 -33.66 42.18
C ALA A 250 30.82 -34.42 42.64
N GLY A 251 31.95 -33.72 42.81
CA GLY A 251 33.20 -34.28 43.32
C GLY A 251 33.35 -34.28 44.84
N SER A 252 32.45 -33.64 45.59
CA SER A 252 32.47 -33.57 47.06
C SER A 252 31.40 -34.42 47.74
N ALA A 253 30.75 -35.33 47.02
CA ALA A 253 29.76 -36.25 47.58
C ALA A 253 30.40 -37.54 48.13
N ASP A 254 31.42 -37.39 48.99
CA ASP A 254 31.74 -38.39 50.01
C ASP A 254 32.41 -37.70 51.21
N ARG A 255 31.58 -37.20 52.14
CA ARG A 255 31.73 -37.36 53.60
C ARG A 255 30.76 -36.46 54.37
N SER A 256 29.89 -37.13 55.13
CA SER A 256 29.29 -36.74 56.42
C SER A 256 28.53 -35.41 56.58
N GLY A 257 27.25 -35.54 56.95
CA GLY A 257 26.72 -34.89 58.17
C GLY A 257 25.98 -33.55 58.04
N THR A 258 24.69 -33.59 58.38
CA THR A 258 23.89 -32.54 59.06
C THR A 258 23.44 -31.24 58.33
N ALA A 259 22.14 -31.21 58.04
CA ALA A 259 21.13 -30.15 58.29
C ALA A 259 21.49 -28.64 58.21
N LYS A 260 21.00 -27.96 57.15
CA LYS A 260 20.14 -26.75 57.18
C LYS A 260 19.96 -26.18 55.76
N GLY A 261 18.76 -25.69 55.44
CA GLY A 261 18.60 -24.66 54.40
C GLY A 261 17.55 -24.89 53.32
N SER A 262 16.33 -25.31 53.66
CA SER A 262 15.18 -25.38 52.75
C SER A 262 14.60 -24.01 52.33
N ALA A 263 15.36 -22.91 52.43
CA ALA A 263 14.83 -21.55 52.19
C ALA A 263 15.30 -20.89 50.86
N ALA A 264 16.25 -21.49 50.12
CA ALA A 264 16.79 -20.89 48.89
C ALA A 264 16.21 -21.47 47.59
N ALA A 265 15.53 -22.62 47.66
CA ALA A 265 15.06 -23.35 46.48
C ALA A 265 13.68 -22.89 45.95
N SER A 266 12.89 -22.16 46.76
CA SER A 266 11.54 -21.72 46.39
C SER A 266 11.49 -20.33 45.72
N GLU A 267 12.55 -19.52 45.83
CA GLU A 267 12.61 -18.16 45.25
C GLU A 267 13.18 -18.12 43.82
N LEU A 268 14.05 -19.05 43.44
CA LEU A 268 14.63 -19.09 42.08
C LEU A 268 13.62 -19.50 40.99
N GLY A 269 12.59 -20.28 41.36
CA GLY A 269 11.59 -20.82 40.41
C GLY A 269 10.57 -19.80 39.90
N LYS A 270 10.39 -18.66 40.58
CA LYS A 270 9.40 -17.64 40.20
C LYS A 270 9.90 -16.64 39.15
N ARG A 271 11.22 -16.44 39.02
CA ARG A 271 11.80 -15.41 38.12
C ARG A 271 12.08 -15.86 36.69
N TRP A 272 11.99 -17.15 36.41
CA TRP A 272 12.37 -17.70 35.10
C TRP A 272 11.17 -18.05 34.19
N LYS A 273 9.93 -17.90 34.68
CA LYS A 273 8.72 -18.11 33.87
C LYS A 273 8.55 -17.19 32.65
N PRO A 274 8.98 -15.91 32.63
CA PRO A 274 8.88 -15.10 31.41
C PRO A 274 10.06 -15.32 30.42
N LEU A 275 11.14 -15.98 30.83
CA LEU A 275 12.34 -16.16 29.98
C LEU A 275 12.35 -17.48 29.19
N THR A 276 11.55 -18.47 29.58
CA THR A 276 11.39 -19.71 28.81
C THR A 276 10.63 -19.51 27.50
N ALA A 277 9.74 -18.52 27.43
CA ALA A 277 9.05 -18.13 26.20
C ALA A 277 10.00 -17.49 25.16
N LEU A 278 11.01 -16.75 25.62
CA LEU A 278 12.02 -16.14 24.74
C LEU A 278 13.05 -17.18 24.25
N ALA A 279 13.47 -18.10 25.12
CA ALA A 279 14.42 -19.16 24.77
C ALA A 279 13.83 -20.17 23.75
N ALA A 280 12.54 -20.49 23.86
CA ALA A 280 11.84 -21.32 22.88
C ALA A 280 11.70 -20.62 21.51
N SER A 281 11.55 -19.29 21.49
CA SER A 281 11.47 -18.47 20.27
C SER A 281 12.83 -18.37 19.54
N ALA A 282 13.92 -18.21 20.29
CA ALA A 282 15.27 -18.13 19.72
C ALA A 282 15.73 -19.46 19.08
N ALA A 283 15.39 -20.60 19.69
CA ALA A 283 15.71 -21.91 19.13
C ALA A 283 14.94 -22.19 17.82
N ALA A 284 13.69 -21.74 17.73
CA ALA A 284 12.89 -21.83 16.51
C ALA A 284 13.46 -20.96 15.37
N PHE A 285 13.96 -19.76 15.70
CA PHE A 285 14.57 -18.85 14.72
C PHE A 285 15.89 -19.38 14.16
N VAL A 286 16.75 -19.96 15.01
CA VAL A 286 18.03 -20.57 14.61
C VAL A 286 17.83 -21.82 13.76
N PHE A 287 16.82 -22.64 14.07
CA PHE A 287 16.47 -23.80 13.24
C PHE A 287 15.93 -23.40 11.86
N LEU A 288 15.15 -22.31 11.78
CA LEU A 288 14.67 -21.70 10.54
C LEU A 288 15.80 -21.11 9.68
N LEU A 289 16.76 -20.42 10.29
CA LEU A 289 17.95 -19.89 9.62
C LEU A 289 18.86 -20.99 9.06
N ARG A 290 19.11 -22.04 9.85
CA ARG A 290 19.96 -23.16 9.41
C ARG A 290 19.35 -23.93 8.24
N ARG A 291 18.01 -24.00 8.17
CA ARG A 291 17.28 -24.66 7.08
C ARG A 291 17.18 -23.81 5.81
N LEU A 292 17.39 -22.50 5.90
CA LEU A 292 17.45 -21.55 4.77
C LEU A 292 18.81 -21.56 4.07
N LEU A 293 19.88 -21.92 4.79
CA LEU A 293 21.27 -21.86 4.33
C LEU A 293 21.84 -23.19 3.80
N GLN A 294 21.14 -24.31 4.01
CA GLN A 294 21.59 -25.66 3.60
C GLN A 294 20.73 -26.27 2.49
N GLY A 295 19.99 -25.46 1.73
CA GLY A 295 19.21 -25.88 0.56
C GLY A 295 19.23 -24.83 -0.54
#